data_AF-A0A2V6JYC9-F1
#
_entry.id   AF-A0A2V6JYC9-F1
#
_cell.length_a   1.000
_cell.length_b   1.000
_cell.length_c   1.000
_cell.angle_alpha   90.00
_cell.angle_beta   90.00
_cell.angle_gamma   90.00
#
_symmetry.space_group_name_H-M   'P 1'
#
loop_
_entity.id
_entity.type
_entity.pdbx_description
1 polymer ?
#
loop_
_entity_poly.entity_id
_entity_poly.type
_entity_poly.pdbx_seq_one_letter_code
_entity_poly.pdbx_strand_id
1 'polypeptide(L)'
;MGEHLVSAGRFREAVPELQRARQNPHARLKALNLLGCCYGELGMLDLATKQLEEASKEIVAMDTMKKEIVYNLGLVYDRMGEREKSIACMKQIYEVD
;
A
#
# COMPACT_ATOMS: atom_id res chain seq x y z
N MET A 1 -6.53 16.20 -2.15
CA MET A 1 -5.65 16.50 -3.31
C MET A 1 -4.84 15.29 -3.74
N GLY A 2 -4.04 14.68 -2.84
CA GLY A 2 -3.25 13.47 -3.15
C GLY A 2 -4.05 12.34 -3.81
N GLU A 3 -5.21 11.96 -3.25
CA GLU A 3 -6.07 10.91 -3.83
C GLU A 3 -6.51 11.21 -5.28
N HIS A 4 -6.93 12.45 -5.56
CA HIS A 4 -7.33 12.85 -6.91
C HIS A 4 -6.16 12.75 -7.90
N LEU A 5 -4.94 13.05 -7.45
CA LEU A 5 -3.74 12.89 -8.27
C LEU A 5 -3.45 11.41 -8.55
N VAL A 6 -3.67 10.52 -7.58
CA VAL A 6 -3.58 9.05 -7.80
C VAL A 6 -4.62 8.59 -8.81
N SER A 7 -5.88 8.98 -8.66
CA SER A 7 -6.94 8.63 -9.61
C SER A 7 -6.68 9.19 -11.02
N ALA A 8 -5.95 10.30 -11.13
CA ALA A 8 -5.52 10.89 -12.39
C ALA A 8 -4.21 10.28 -12.96
N GLY A 9 -3.63 9.27 -12.31
CA GLY A 9 -2.36 8.64 -12.72
C GLY A 9 -1.12 9.53 -12.51
N ARG A 10 -1.27 10.66 -11.81
CA ARG A 10 -0.20 11.65 -11.57
C ARG A 10 0.59 11.28 -10.30
N PHE A 11 1.16 10.07 -10.29
CA PHE A 11 1.76 9.47 -9.10
C PHE A 11 2.92 10.29 -8.52
N ARG A 12 3.80 10.84 -9.37
CA ARG A 12 4.92 11.69 -8.90
C ARG A 12 4.45 12.92 -8.13
N GLU A 13 3.33 13.50 -8.55
CA GLU A 13 2.76 14.70 -7.91
C GLU A 13 1.90 14.33 -6.69
N ALA A 14 1.33 13.12 -6.68
CA ALA A 14 0.58 12.61 -5.54
C ALA A 14 1.48 12.36 -4.31
N VAL A 15 2.71 11.87 -4.52
CA VAL A 15 3.65 11.52 -3.43
C VAL A 15 3.83 12.61 -2.37
N PRO A 16 4.21 13.87 -2.69
CA PRO A 16 4.40 14.90 -1.66
C PRO A 16 3.10 15.21 -0.90
N GLU A 17 1.96 15.21 -1.58
CA GLU A 17 0.66 15.45 -0.95
C GLU A 17 0.28 14.31 0.01
N LEU A 18 0.53 13.07 -0.37
CA LEU A 18 0.29 11.90 0.47
C LEU A 18 1.29 11.82 1.64
N GLN A 19 2.55 12.23 1.46
CA GLN A 19 3.53 12.31 2.55
C GLN A 19 3.12 13.32 3.62
N ARG A 20 2.47 14.42 3.23
CA ARG A 20 1.87 15.37 4.19
C ARG A 20 0.64 14.76 4.86
N ALA A 21 -0.23 14.09 4.09
CA ALA A 21 -1.42 13.43 4.63
C ALA A 21 -1.09 12.37 5.69
N ARG A 22 0.04 11.65 5.56
CA ARG A 22 0.44 10.62 6.54
C ARG A 22 0.73 11.15 7.94
N GLN A 23 0.94 12.46 8.08
CA GLN A 23 1.16 13.11 9.38
C GLN A 23 -0.15 13.25 10.17
N ASN A 24 -1.30 13.14 9.52
CA ASN A 24 -2.60 13.14 10.19
C ASN A 24 -2.99 11.69 10.55
N PRO A 25 -3.15 11.35 11.84
CA PRO A 25 -3.50 9.99 12.27
C PRO A 25 -4.75 9.42 11.59
N HIS A 26 -5.76 10.25 11.33
CA HIS A 26 -7.01 9.82 10.70
C HIS A 26 -6.86 9.49 9.22
N ALA A 27 -5.86 10.07 8.54
CA ALA A 27 -5.59 9.83 7.12
C ALA A 27 -4.37 8.93 6.87
N ARG A 28 -3.64 8.58 7.94
CA ARG A 28 -2.33 7.93 7.87
C ARG A 28 -2.36 6.62 7.11
N LEU A 29 -3.21 5.68 7.50
CA LEU A 29 -3.29 4.35 6.89
C LEU A 29 -3.63 4.44 5.40
N LYS A 30 -4.62 5.27 5.06
CA LYS A 30 -5.01 5.52 3.67
C LYS A 30 -3.89 6.16 2.86
N ALA A 31 -3.18 7.13 3.44
CA ALA A 31 -2.04 7.78 2.80
C ALA A 31 -0.88 6.80 2.56
N LEU A 32 -0.57 5.92 3.52
CA LEU A 32 0.45 4.89 3.37
C LEU A 32 0.09 3.88 2.28
N ASN A 33 -1.17 3.42 2.24
CA ASN A 33 -1.66 2.54 1.18
C ASN A 33 -1.48 3.17 -0.21
N LEU A 34 -1.94 4.43 -0.37
CA LEU A 34 -1.82 5.17 -1.63
C LEU A 34 -0.36 5.48 -2.01
N LEU A 35 0.51 5.75 -1.04
CA LEU A 35 1.96 5.89 -1.28
C LEU A 35 2.55 4.58 -1.79
N GLY A 36 2.15 3.45 -1.20
CA GLY A 36 2.48 2.11 -1.67
C GLY A 36 2.13 1.91 -3.14
N CYS A 37 0.88 2.19 -3.51
CA CYS A 37 0.43 2.13 -4.89
C CYS A 37 1.23 3.08 -5.80
N CYS A 38 1.42 4.34 -5.41
CA CYS A 38 2.20 5.32 -6.18
C CYS A 38 3.62 4.84 -6.46
N TYR A 39 4.31 4.34 -5.43
CA TYR A 39 5.67 3.82 -5.59
C TYR A 39 5.70 2.57 -6.47
N GLY A 40 4.70 1.69 -6.36
CA GLY A 40 4.54 0.53 -7.24
C GLY A 40 4.41 0.96 -8.70
N GLU A 41 3.52 1.90 -8.99
CA GLU A 41 3.33 2.45 -10.34
C GLU A 41 4.58 3.16 -10.89
N LEU A 42 5.38 3.77 -10.01
CA LEU A 42 6.65 4.40 -10.38
C LEU A 42 7.82 3.40 -10.49
N GLY A 43 7.60 2.11 -10.24
CA GLY A 43 8.64 1.07 -10.25
C GLY A 43 9.59 1.12 -9.04
N MET A 44 9.28 1.94 -8.04
CA MET A 44 10.05 2.06 -6.79
C MET A 44 9.61 0.99 -5.79
N LEU A 45 9.79 -0.28 -6.15
CA LEU A 45 9.16 -1.41 -5.47
C LEU A 45 9.59 -1.54 -3.98
N ASP A 46 10.84 -1.27 -3.64
CA ASP A 46 11.32 -1.26 -2.25
C ASP A 46 10.64 -0.21 -1.36
N LEU A 47 10.31 0.96 -1.92
CA LEU A 47 9.57 1.98 -1.18
C LEU A 47 8.10 1.57 -1.05
N ALA A 48 7.53 0.98 -2.10
CA ALA A 48 6.15 0.50 -2.10
C ALA A 48 5.93 -0.55 -1.00
N THR A 49 6.78 -1.58 -0.94
CA THR A 49 6.72 -2.60 0.10
C THR A 49 6.85 -1.99 1.48
N LYS A 50 7.84 -1.10 1.70
CA LYS A 50 8.05 -0.45 3.00
C LYS A 50 6.80 0.29 3.49
N GLN A 51 6.11 1.04 2.63
CA GLN A 51 4.91 1.78 3.03
C GLN A 51 3.73 0.84 3.34
N LEU A 52 3.56 -0.22 2.56
CA LEU A 52 2.47 -1.18 2.74
C LEU A 52 2.70 -2.09 3.96
N GLU A 53 3.94 -2.48 4.24
CA GLU A 53 4.28 -3.21 5.47
C GLU A 53 4.08 -2.36 6.73
N GLU A 54 4.45 -1.08 6.68
CA GLU A 54 4.19 -0.12 7.75
C GLU A 54 2.68 -0.02 8.02
N ALA A 55 1.88 0.18 6.97
CA ALA A 55 0.42 0.26 7.09
C ALA A 55 -0.21 -1.04 7.61
N SER A 56 0.25 -2.21 7.13
CA SER A 56 -0.27 -3.52 7.55
C SER A 56 -0.01 -3.82 9.04
N LYS A 57 1.15 -3.38 9.55
CA LYS A 57 1.53 -3.55 10.97
C LYS A 57 0.70 -2.67 11.91
N GLU A 58 0.21 -1.52 11.44
CA GLU A 58 -0.61 -0.61 12.23
C GLU A 58 -2.05 -1.08 12.41
N ILE A 59 -2.55 -1.97 11.54
CA ILE A 59 -3.90 -2.52 11.62
C ILE A 59 -3.83 -3.92 12.25
N VAL A 60 -4.47 -4.14 13.39
CA VAL A 60 -4.46 -5.45 14.06
C VAL A 60 -5.43 -6.41 13.38
N ALA A 61 -6.70 -6.01 13.26
CA ALA A 61 -7.76 -6.82 12.68
C ALA A 61 -7.62 -6.94 11.16
N MET A 62 -7.97 -8.10 10.59
CA MET A 62 -8.04 -8.28 9.14
C MET A 62 -9.36 -7.73 8.59
N ASP A 63 -9.52 -6.41 8.67
CA ASP A 63 -10.67 -5.69 8.12
C ASP A 63 -10.47 -5.37 6.62
N THR A 64 -11.46 -4.70 6.02
CA THR A 64 -11.43 -4.30 4.61
C THR A 64 -10.17 -3.52 4.24
N MET A 65 -9.72 -2.62 5.12
CA MET A 65 -8.54 -1.77 4.86
C MET A 65 -7.26 -2.62 4.93
N LYS A 66 -7.13 -3.51 5.91
CA LYS A 66 -5.97 -4.41 5.99
C LYS A 66 -5.92 -5.39 4.82
N LYS A 67 -7.06 -5.96 4.41
CA LYS A 67 -7.14 -6.83 3.22
C LYS A 67 -6.65 -6.10 1.97
N GLU A 68 -7.07 -4.85 1.76
CA GLU A 68 -6.61 -4.03 0.64
C GLU A 68 -5.09 -3.79 0.68
N ILE A 69 -4.55 -3.39 1.83
CA ILE A 69 -3.11 -3.13 2.00
C ILE A 69 -2.28 -4.40 1.76
N VAL A 70 -2.70 -5.54 2.35
CA VAL A 70 -2.01 -6.83 2.19
C VAL A 70 -2.11 -7.32 0.74
N TYR A 71 -3.23 -7.06 0.06
CA TYR A 71 -3.39 -7.39 -1.36
C TYR A 71 -2.40 -6.58 -2.21
N ASN A 72 -2.34 -5.26 -2.01
CA ASN A 72 -1.41 -4.38 -2.70
C ASN A 72 0.05 -4.78 -2.42
N LEU A 73 0.37 -5.17 -1.19
CA LEU A 73 1.70 -5.67 -0.82
C LEU A 73 2.04 -6.96 -1.59
N GLY A 74 1.08 -7.88 -1.71
CA GLY A 74 1.23 -9.11 -2.49
C GLY A 74 1.50 -8.83 -3.98
N LEU A 75 0.81 -7.85 -4.57
CA LEU A 75 1.05 -7.42 -5.95
C LEU A 75 2.45 -6.83 -6.14
N VAL A 76 2.91 -6.01 -5.20
CA VAL A 76 4.26 -5.45 -5.25
C VAL A 76 5.31 -6.56 -5.12
N TYR A 77 5.13 -7.52 -4.20
CA TYR A 77 6.03 -8.66 -4.07
C TYR A 77 6.10 -9.52 -5.34
N ASP A 78 4.96 -9.74 -6.01
CA ASP A 78 4.93 -10.45 -7.29
C ASP A 78 5.75 -9.70 -8.35
N ARG A 79 5.57 -8.37 -8.45
CA ARG A 79 6.37 -7.51 -9.36
C ARG A 79 7.86 -7.49 -9.04
N MET A 80 8.24 -7.76 -7.78
CA MET A 80 9.65 -7.91 -7.38
C MET A 80 10.22 -9.30 -7.68
N GLY A 81 9.40 -10.26 -8.11
CA GLY A 81 9.80 -11.68 -8.27
C GLY A 81 9.80 -12.47 -6.95
N GLU A 82 9.36 -11.85 -5.85
CA GLU A 82 9.30 -12.44 -4.51
C GLU A 82 8.01 -13.27 -4.33
N ARG A 83 7.87 -14.31 -5.16
CA ARG A 83 6.62 -15.06 -5.31
C ARG A 83 6.13 -15.72 -4.01
N GLU A 84 7.04 -16.19 -3.17
CA GLU A 84 6.67 -16.79 -1.88
C GLU A 84 6.01 -15.77 -0.95
N LYS A 85 6.51 -14.53 -0.91
CA LYS A 85 5.92 -13.45 -0.11
C LYS A 85 4.58 -13.00 -0.65
N SER A 86 4.44 -12.92 -1.98
CA SER A 86 3.16 -12.63 -2.61
C SER A 86 2.08 -13.66 -2.25
N ILE A 87 2.41 -14.96 -2.34
CA ILE A 87 1.50 -16.04 -1.95
C ILE A 87 1.16 -15.97 -0.47
N ALA A 88 2.12 -15.64 0.40
CA ALA A 88 1.87 -15.46 1.83
C ALA A 88 0.89 -14.31 2.11
N CYS A 89 0.96 -13.20 1.35
CA CYS A 89 -0.03 -12.12 1.43
C CYS A 89 -1.42 -12.60 1.02
N MET A 90 -1.54 -13.34 -0.10
CA MET A 90 -2.83 -13.85 -0.56
C MET A 90 -3.45 -14.82 0.46
N LYS A 91 -2.65 -15.72 1.04
CA LYS A 91 -3.11 -16.65 2.09
C LYS A 91 -3.69 -15.93 3.30
N GLN A 92 -3.01 -14.90 3.79
CA GLN A 92 -3.49 -14.10 4.92
C GLN A 92 -4.88 -13.49 4.68
N ILE A 93 -5.22 -13.15 3.44
CA ILE A 93 -6.55 -12.62 3.10
C ILE A 93 -7.58 -13.75 3.10
N TYR A 94 -7.27 -14.87 2.43
CA TYR A 94 -8.18 -16.02 2.31
C TYR A 94 -8.48 -16.73 3.64
N GLU A 95 -7.55 -16.74 4.59
CA GLU A 95 -7.75 -17.38 5.90
C GLU A 95 -8.78 -16.64 6.78
N VAL A 96 -9.20 -15.43 6.38
CA VAL A 96 -10.12 -14.57 7.14
C VAL A 96 -11.40 -14.26 6.34
N ASP A 97 -11.67 -14.99 5.26
CA ASP A 97 -12.98 -15.04 4.58
C ASP A 97 -13.68 -16.37 4.89
#